data_AF-A0AAV6U692-F1
#
_entry.id   AF-A0AAV6U692-F1
#
_cell.length_a   1.000
_cell.length_b   1.000
_cell.length_c   1.000
_cell.angle_alpha   90.00
_cell.angle_beta   90.00
_cell.angle_gamma   90.00
#
_symmetry.space_group_name_H-M   'P 1'
#
loop_
_entity.id
_entity.type
_entity.pdbx_description
1 polymer ?
#
loop_
_entity_poly.entity_id
_entity_poly.type
_entity_poly.pdbx_seq_one_letter_code
_entity_poly.pdbx_strand_id
1 'polypeptide(L)' 'MCAMKVDVAWSPTEINRFITIGTDVQLYEVEDVTERNVKPPGISISENTFANVISTSSEHQYLKVKS' A
#
# COMPACT_ATOMS: atom_id res chain seq x y z
N MET A 1 -21.58 -3.54 -6.65
CA MET A 1 -20.52 -2.81 -5.93
C MET A 1 -19.65 -2.13 -6.97
N CYS A 2 -19.53 -0.80 -6.95
CA CYS A 2 -18.69 -0.08 -7.89
C CYS A 2 -17.23 -0.37 -7.51
N ALA A 3 -16.45 -0.98 -8.40
CA ALA A 3 -15.03 -1.18 -8.16
C ALA A 3 -14.37 0.20 -8.13
N MET A 4 -13.92 0.64 -6.96
CA MET A 4 -13.11 1.85 -6.85
C MET A 4 -11.82 1.62 -7.64
N LYS A 5 -11.51 2.52 -8.57
CA LYS A 5 -10.23 2.48 -9.28
C LYS A 5 -9.14 2.83 -8.28
N VAL A 6 -8.29 1.86 -7.96
CA VAL A 6 -7.11 2.04 -7.10
C VAL A 6 -5.89 2.04 -8.02
N ASP A 7 -5.12 3.12 -7.97
CA ASP A 7 -3.82 3.19 -8.66
C ASP A 7 -2.72 2.65 -7.72
N VAL A 8 -1.74 1.95 -8.29
CA VAL A 8 -0.63 1.34 -7.54
C VAL A 8 0.70 1.88 -8.07
N ALA A 9 1.56 2.35 -7.17
CA ALA A 9 2.90 2.83 -7.52
C ALA A 9 3.95 2.21 -6.59
N TRP A 10 4.95 1.55 -7.20
CA TRP A 10 6.09 0.99 -6.47
C TRP A 10 7.11 2.07 -6.13
N SER A 11 7.76 1.93 -4.98
CA SER A 11 8.84 2.82 -4.60
C SER A 11 10.03 2.65 -5.58
N PRO A 12 10.61 3.76 -6.08
CA PRO A 12 11.77 3.69 -6.98
C PRO A 12 13.07 3.31 -6.24
N THR A 13 13.09 3.42 -4.91
CA THR A 13 14.29 3.19 -4.07
C THR A 13 14.14 1.98 -3.15
N GLU A 14 12.91 1.54 -2.87
CA GLU A 14 12.62 0.45 -1.94
C GLU A 14 11.78 -0.62 -2.65
N ILE A 15 12.44 -1.67 -3.13
CA ILE A 15 11.82 -2.69 -4.01
C ILE A 15 10.61 -3.39 -3.40
N ASN A 16 10.56 -3.46 -2.08
CA ASN A 16 9.54 -4.13 -1.28
C ASN A 16 8.50 -3.15 -0.73
N ARG A 17 8.40 -1.93 -1.26
CA ARG A 17 7.35 -0.97 -0.87
C ARG A 17 6.56 -0.45 -2.06
N PHE A 18 5.27 -0.26 -1.83
CA PHE A 18 4.38 0.37 -2.81
C PHE A 18 3.29 1.16 -2.10
N ILE A 19 2.72 2.12 -2.81
CA ILE A 19 1.54 2.85 -2.37
C ILE A 19 0.31 2.45 -3.19
N THR A 20 -0.84 2.48 -2.56
CA THR A 20 -2.14 2.46 -3.24
C THR A 20 -2.79 3.83 -3.11
N ILE A 21 -3.35 4.34 -4.19
CA ILE A 21 -4.06 5.62 -4.24
C ILE A 21 -5.50 5.31 -4.63
N GLY A 22 -6.40 5.38 -3.64
CA GLY A 22 -7.84 5.21 -3.82
C GLY A 22 -8.59 6.30 -3.07
N THR A 23 -9.45 5.91 -2.13
CA THR A 23 -10.05 6.84 -1.15
C THR A 23 -8.99 7.44 -0.24
N ASP A 24 -8.08 6.58 0.23
CA ASP A 24 -6.93 6.92 1.05
C ASP A 24 -5.64 6.57 0.29
N VAL A 25 -4.54 7.24 0.66
CA VAL A 25 -3.20 6.82 0.25
C VAL A 25 -2.65 5.89 1.31
N GLN A 26 -2.39 4.64 0.95
CA GLN A 26 -1.83 3.65 1.88
C GLN A 26 -0.46 3.22 1.40
N LEU A 27 0.49 3.14 2.33
CA LEU A 27 1.84 2.63 2.09
C LEU A 27 1.91 1.20 2.60
N TYR A 28 2.38 0.32 1.74
CA TYR A 28 2.57 -1.09 2.01
C TYR A 28 4.04 -1.47 1.98
N GLU A 29 4.40 -2.40 2.86
CA GLU A 29 5.69 -3.11 2.83
C GLU A 29 5.44 -4.60 2.63
N VAL A 30 6.12 -5.17 1.64
CA VAL A 30 6.04 -6.57 1.24
C VAL A 30 7.08 -7.36 1.99
N GLU A 31 6.62 -8.40 2.67
CA GLU A 31 7.46 -9.33 3.42
C GLU A 31 7.07 -10.77 3.08
N ASP A 32 7.98 -11.71 3.35
CA ASP A 32 7.65 -13.12 3.27
C ASP A 32 6.61 -13.50 4.34
N VAL A 33 5.70 -14.40 3.98
CA VAL A 33 4.66 -14.90 4.88
C VAL A 33 5.34 -15.66 6.02
N THR A 34 5.25 -15.09 7.20
CA THR A 34 5.53 -15.77 8.47
C THR A 34 4.30 -15.68 9.35
N GLU A 35 4.09 -16.65 10.24
CA GLU A 35 2.93 -16.68 11.15
C GLU A 35 2.77 -15.40 12.00
N ARG A 36 3.84 -14.59 12.12
CA ARG A 36 3.88 -13.35 12.92
C ARG A 36 3.49 -12.10 12.14
N ASN A 37 3.62 -12.11 10.82
CA ASN A 37 3.53 -10.92 9.97
C ASN A 37 2.22 -10.82 9.18
N VAL A 38 1.34 -11.81 9.27
CA VAL A 38 -0.01 -11.76 8.68
C VAL A 38 -0.97 -11.13 9.69
N LYS A 39 -1.00 -9.79 9.74
CA LYS A 39 -1.93 -9.05 10.60
C LYS A 39 -2.76 -8.06 9.78
N PRO A 40 -4.09 -8.02 9.97
CA PRO A 40 -4.90 -6.95 9.41
C PRO A 40 -4.55 -5.60 10.06
N PRO A 41 -4.52 -4.48 9.30
CA PRO A 41 -4.81 -4.38 7.87
C PRO A 41 -3.59 -4.75 6.99
N GLY A 42 -3.77 -5.71 6.10
CA GLY A 42 -2.74 -6.19 5.16
C GLY A 42 -3.34 -7.09 4.09
N ILE A 43 -2.61 -7.32 3.00
CA ILE A 43 -3.10 -8.01 1.80
C ILE A 43 -2.13 -9.12 1.41
N SER A 44 -2.66 -10.31 1.14
CA SER A 44 -1.85 -11.38 0.54
C SER A 44 -1.59 -11.08 -0.93
N ILE A 45 -0.31 -11.00 -1.32
CA ILE A 45 0.10 -10.80 -2.72
C ILE A 45 0.28 -12.15 -3.42
N SER A 46 0.82 -13.14 -2.71
CA SER A 46 1.05 -14.50 -3.20
C SER A 46 1.00 -15.51 -2.06
N GLU A 47 1.18 -16.79 -2.36
CA GLU A 47 1.26 -17.86 -1.33
C GLU A 47 2.40 -17.63 -0.32
N ASN A 48 3.44 -16.89 -0.70
CA ASN A 48 4.64 -16.69 0.11
C ASN A 48 4.90 -15.24 0.48
N THR A 49 4.11 -14.27 0.00
CA THR A 49 4.38 -12.84 0.24
C THR A 49 3.13 -12.11 0.72
N PHE A 50 3.27 -11.32 1.78
CA PHE A 50 2.22 -10.52 2.39
C PHE A 50 2.60 -9.04 2.41
N ALA A 51 1.64 -8.17 2.10
CA ALA A 51 1.81 -6.72 2.15
C ALA A 51 1.16 -6.16 3.42
N ASN A 52 1.98 -5.65 4.33
CA ASN A 52 1.53 -4.99 5.56
C ASN A 52 1.29 -3.51 5.30
N VAL A 53 0.17 -2.95 5.77
CA VAL A 53 -0.03 -1.51 5.76
C VAL A 53 0.84 -0.90 6.85
N ILE A 54 1.81 -0.09 6.45
CA ILE A 54 2.72 0.62 7.37
C ILE A 54 2.29 2.08 7.59
N SER A 55 1.48 2.64 6.69
CA SER A 55 0.90 3.97 6.87
C SER A 55 -0.39 4.13 6.07
N THR A 56 -1.32 4.93 6.59
CA THR A 56 -2.52 5.37 5.88
C THR A 56 -2.66 6.87 6.03
N SER A 57 -2.81 7.56 4.90
CA SER A 57 -3.10 8.98 4.83
C SER A 57 -4.47 9.18 4.17
N SER A 58 -5.42 9.62 4.98
CA SER A 58 -6.77 10.00 4.55
C SER A 58 -6.87 11.50 4.22
N GLU A 59 -5.76 12.23 4.35
CA GLU A 59 -5.76 13.67 4.10
C GLU A 59 -5.68 13.94 2.59
N HIS A 60 -6.77 14.46 2.01
CA HIS A 60 -6.80 15.13 0.71
C HIS A 60 -6.01 16.45 0.73
N GLN A 61 -4.84 16.50 1.37
CA GLN A 61 -4.00 17.68 1.39
C GLN A 61 -3.36 17.83 0.01
N TYR A 62 -4.06 18.60 -0.82
CA TYR A 62 -3.62 19.23 -2.06
C TYR A 62 -2.09 19.16 -2.27
N LEU A 63 -1.61 18.10 -2.90
CA LEU A 63 -0.24 18.02 -3.40
C LEU A 63 -0.14 19.00 -4.58
N LYS A 64 -0.04 20.27 -4.25
CA LYS A 64 0.18 21.35 -5.21
C LYS A 64 1.65 21.27 -5.60
N VAL A 65 1.95 20.47 -6.63
CA VAL A 65 3.27 20.46 -7.23
C VAL A 65 3.46 21.84 -7.86
N LYS A 66 4.32 22.68 -7.26
CA LYS A 66 4.71 23.94 -7.89
C LYS A 66 5.50 23.60 -9.14
N SER A 67 5.00 24.12 -10.27
CA SER A 67 5.69 24.20 -11.56
C SER A 67 7.01 24.94 -11.45
#